data_AF-A0A838MWS0-F1
#
_entry.id   AF-A0A838MWS0-F1
#
_cell.length_a   1.000
_cell.length_b   1.000
_cell.length_c   1.000
_cell.angle_alpha   90.00
_cell.angle_beta   90.00
_cell.angle_gamma   90.00
#
_symmetry.space_group_name_H-M   'P 1'
#
loop_
_entity.id
_entity.type
_entity.pdbx_description
1 polymer ?
#
loop_
_entity_poly.entity_id
_entity_poly.type
_entity_poly.pdbx_seq_one_letter_code
_entity_poly.pdbx_strand_id
1 'polypeptide(L)'
;MKLRKYTEQQLALAIENSTSLAQTLNKLGVAPYGGNYEVLRKAIKHFSLDTSHFTGQTWNKGKSIGPKQPLKRYLSNELQIQSYKLKRKLLSEGALDRSCSNCGNREWLGKPIPLELDHINGKRSDNQLSNLRLLCPNCHALTPTYRGKNISPKLSSVLPD
;
A
#
# COMPACT_ATOMS: atom_id res chain seq x y z
N MET A 1 -36.54 -6.77 -5.63
CA MET A 1 -35.73 -5.85 -4.82
C MET A 1 -36.15 -4.42 -5.15
N LYS A 2 -36.50 -3.60 -4.16
CA LYS A 2 -36.91 -2.20 -4.41
C LYS A 2 -35.69 -1.28 -4.33
N LEU A 3 -35.37 -0.61 -5.43
CA LEU A 3 -34.33 0.42 -5.46
C LEU A 3 -34.90 1.74 -4.94
N ARG A 4 -34.14 2.47 -4.11
CA ARG A 4 -34.58 3.74 -3.50
C ARG A 4 -33.87 4.98 -4.06
N LYS A 5 -32.62 4.83 -4.52
CA LYS A 5 -31.77 5.95 -4.95
C LYS A 5 -31.69 6.11 -6.47
N TYR A 6 -31.98 5.05 -7.21
CA TYR A 6 -31.88 5.01 -8.67
C TYR A 6 -32.89 4.00 -9.22
N THR A 7 -33.21 4.11 -10.49
CA THR A 7 -34.08 3.18 -11.21
C THR A 7 -33.26 2.00 -11.79
N GLU A 8 -33.95 0.95 -12.21
CA GLU A 8 -33.33 -0.17 -12.93
C GLU A 8 -32.65 0.29 -14.22
N GLN A 9 -33.29 1.21 -14.97
CA GLN A 9 -32.73 1.80 -16.19
C GLN A 9 -31.43 2.56 -15.91
N GLN A 10 -31.39 3.35 -14.83
CA GLN A 10 -30.17 4.04 -14.41
C GLN A 10 -29.07 3.05 -14.01
N LEU A 11 -29.42 1.96 -13.33
CA LEU A 11 -28.48 0.91 -12.97
C LEU A 11 -27.88 0.23 -14.21
N ALA A 12 -28.72 -0.16 -15.17
CA ALA A 12 -28.29 -0.80 -16.42
C ALA A 12 -27.34 0.13 -17.20
N LEU A 13 -27.73 1.40 -17.40
CA LEU A 13 -26.90 2.40 -18.07
C LEU A 13 -25.57 2.64 -17.34
N ALA A 14 -25.59 2.67 -16.01
CA ALA A 14 -24.38 2.85 -15.21
C ALA A 14 -23.43 1.64 -15.30
N ILE A 15 -23.96 0.42 -15.43
CA ILE A 15 -23.17 -0.80 -15.62
C ILE A 15 -22.52 -0.84 -17.00
N GLU A 16 -23.30 -0.58 -18.06
CA GLU A 16 -22.81 -0.55 -19.44
C GLU A 16 -21.64 0.41 -19.60
N ASN A 17 -21.75 1.60 -19.00
CA ASN A 17 -20.72 2.63 -19.09
C ASN A 17 -19.60 2.49 -18.04
N SER A 18 -19.53 1.39 -17.28
CA SER A 18 -18.53 1.18 -16.23
C SER A 18 -17.69 -0.07 -16.48
N THR A 19 -16.49 -0.10 -15.90
CA THR A 19 -15.59 -1.27 -15.92
C THR A 19 -15.37 -1.89 -14.54
N SER A 20 -16.07 -1.36 -13.52
CA SER A 20 -16.01 -1.84 -12.14
C SER A 20 -17.24 -1.42 -11.33
N LEU A 21 -17.53 -2.16 -10.26
CA LEU A 21 -18.59 -1.84 -9.30
C LEU A 21 -18.43 -0.45 -8.66
N ALA A 22 -17.19 -0.03 -8.39
CA ALA A 22 -16.92 1.28 -7.81
C ALA A 22 -17.28 2.41 -8.78
N GLN A 23 -16.94 2.27 -10.07
CA GLN A 23 -17.35 3.21 -11.11
C GLN A 23 -18.88 3.24 -11.25
N THR A 24 -19.55 2.09 -11.23
CA THR A 24 -21.02 2.03 -11.25
C THR A 24 -21.62 2.79 -10.07
N LEU A 25 -21.13 2.56 -8.84
CA LEU A 25 -21.59 3.29 -7.65
C LEU A 25 -21.39 4.81 -7.80
N ASN A 26 -20.21 5.23 -8.24
CA ASN A 26 -19.91 6.66 -8.46
C ASN A 26 -20.86 7.29 -9.49
N LYS A 27 -21.13 6.61 -10.62
CA LYS A 27 -22.05 7.11 -11.65
C LYS A 27 -23.51 7.19 -11.16
N LEU A 28 -23.89 6.32 -10.22
CA LEU A 28 -25.20 6.34 -9.57
C LEU A 28 -25.30 7.35 -8.41
N GLY A 29 -24.24 8.13 -8.15
CA GLY A 29 -24.20 9.06 -7.00
C GLY A 29 -24.22 8.35 -5.65
N VAL A 30 -23.83 7.08 -5.60
CA VAL A 30 -23.75 6.28 -4.39
C VAL A 30 -22.29 6.09 -4.01
N ALA A 31 -22.00 6.25 -2.72
CA ALA A 31 -20.63 6.22 -2.27
C ALA A 31 -20.00 4.80 -2.37
N PRO A 32 -18.79 4.65 -2.93
CA PRO A 32 -18.18 3.35 -3.26
C PRO A 32 -17.48 2.71 -2.04
N TYR A 33 -18.19 2.57 -0.91
CA TYR A 33 -17.66 1.97 0.31
C TYR A 33 -18.70 1.18 1.08
N GLY A 34 -18.23 0.26 1.93
CA GLY A 34 -19.06 -0.50 2.86
C GLY A 34 -20.16 -1.32 2.19
N GLY A 35 -21.33 -1.36 2.84
CA GLY A 35 -22.49 -2.17 2.42
C GLY A 35 -23.09 -1.78 1.06
N ASN A 36 -22.73 -0.64 0.48
CA ASN A 36 -23.23 -0.22 -0.84
C ASN A 36 -22.83 -1.20 -1.96
N TYR A 37 -21.66 -1.83 -1.85
CA TYR A 37 -21.26 -2.89 -2.78
C TYR A 37 -22.18 -4.10 -2.71
N GLU A 38 -22.62 -4.46 -1.50
CA GLU A 38 -23.49 -5.62 -1.30
C GLU A 38 -24.89 -5.37 -1.86
N VAL A 39 -25.42 -4.16 -1.63
CA VAL A 39 -26.68 -3.72 -2.24
C VAL A 39 -26.58 -3.74 -3.77
N LEU A 40 -25.48 -3.23 -4.33
CA LEU A 40 -25.27 -3.24 -5.78
C LEU A 40 -25.21 -4.66 -6.35
N ARG A 41 -24.46 -5.58 -5.72
CA ARG A 41 -24.41 -6.99 -6.14
C ARG A 41 -25.78 -7.67 -6.10
N LYS A 42 -26.57 -7.39 -5.05
CA LYS A 42 -27.95 -7.89 -4.94
C LYS A 42 -28.83 -7.34 -6.06
N ALA A 43 -28.68 -6.06 -6.41
CA ALA A 43 -29.42 -5.45 -7.51
C ALA A 43 -29.05 -6.10 -8.86
N ILE A 44 -27.76 -6.21 -9.16
CA ILE A 44 -27.25 -6.85 -10.39
C ILE A 44 -27.80 -8.26 -10.55
N LYS A 45 -27.73 -9.06 -9.48
CA LYS A 45 -28.26 -10.44 -9.48
C LYS A 45 -29.77 -10.48 -9.63
N HIS A 46 -30.50 -9.57 -9.00
CA HIS A 46 -31.96 -9.54 -9.03
C HIS A 46 -32.50 -9.18 -10.43
N PHE A 47 -31.85 -8.23 -11.11
CA PHE A 47 -32.24 -7.77 -12.44
C PHE A 47 -31.49 -8.51 -13.57
N SER A 48 -30.70 -9.52 -13.25
CA SER A 48 -29.91 -10.32 -14.21
C SER A 48 -29.07 -9.48 -15.17
N LEU A 49 -28.43 -8.42 -14.66
CA LEU A 49 -27.62 -7.51 -15.46
C LEU A 49 -26.23 -8.09 -15.72
N ASP A 50 -25.76 -8.01 -16.97
CA ASP A 50 -24.43 -8.49 -17.31
C ASP A 50 -23.33 -7.55 -16.79
N THR A 51 -22.31 -8.13 -16.17
CA THR A 51 -21.11 -7.42 -15.68
C THR A 51 -19.83 -8.14 -16.11
N SER A 52 -19.92 -9.06 -17.09
CA SER A 52 -18.81 -9.86 -17.60
C SER A 52 -17.64 -9.01 -18.13
N HIS A 53 -17.92 -7.80 -18.64
CA HIS A 53 -16.92 -6.84 -19.13
C HIS A 53 -16.16 -6.12 -18.02
N PHE A 54 -16.54 -6.30 -16.75
CA PHE A 54 -15.83 -5.66 -15.64
C PHE A 54 -14.43 -6.26 -15.48
N THR A 55 -13.44 -5.38 -15.52
CA THR A 55 -12.02 -5.79 -15.52
C THR A 55 -11.53 -6.28 -14.17
N GLY A 56 -12.20 -5.86 -13.08
CA GLY A 56 -11.91 -6.30 -11.71
C GLY A 56 -10.44 -6.22 -11.33
N GLN A 57 -9.94 -7.26 -10.65
CA GLN A 57 -8.52 -7.36 -10.26
C GLN A 57 -7.58 -7.63 -11.45
N THR A 58 -8.13 -7.92 -12.63
CA THR A 58 -7.38 -8.27 -13.85
C THR A 58 -7.19 -7.11 -14.83
N TRP A 59 -7.41 -5.86 -14.42
CA TRP A 59 -7.22 -4.68 -15.28
C TRP A 59 -5.82 -4.53 -15.89
N ASN A 60 -4.83 -5.18 -15.28
CA ASN A 60 -3.43 -5.22 -15.69
C ASN A 60 -3.02 -6.57 -16.32
N LYS A 61 -3.93 -7.55 -16.44
CA LYS A 61 -3.63 -8.85 -17.04
C LYS A 61 -3.26 -8.63 -18.52
N GLY A 62 -2.07 -9.08 -18.91
CA GLY A 62 -1.53 -8.86 -20.26
C GLY A 62 -0.90 -7.48 -20.49
N LYS A 63 -0.93 -6.57 -19.50
CA LYS A 63 -0.23 -5.29 -19.58
C LYS A 63 1.16 -5.40 -18.99
N SER A 64 2.18 -5.04 -19.78
CA SER A 64 3.52 -4.85 -19.27
C SER A 64 3.58 -3.52 -18.51
N ILE A 65 3.62 -3.58 -17.18
CA ILE A 65 3.95 -2.41 -16.36
C ILE A 65 5.44 -2.17 -16.56
N GLY A 66 5.82 -0.92 -16.86
CA GLY A 66 7.15 -0.52 -17.35
C GLY A 66 8.37 -1.04 -16.55
N PRO A 67 9.58 -0.82 -17.06
CA PRO A 67 10.78 -1.49 -16.56
C PRO A 67 11.04 -1.22 -15.07
N LYS A 68 11.47 -2.25 -14.35
CA LYS A 68 11.92 -2.13 -12.96
C LYS A 68 13.12 -1.19 -12.93
N GLN A 69 13.06 -0.14 -12.11
CA GLN A 69 14.17 0.79 -11.94
C GLN A 69 15.35 0.12 -11.22
N PRO A 70 16.60 0.46 -11.57
CA PRO A 70 17.78 -0.10 -10.91
C PRO A 70 17.90 0.40 -9.45
N LEU A 71 18.48 -0.42 -8.56
CA LEU A 71 18.61 -0.09 -7.13
C LEU A 71 19.38 1.21 -6.89
N LYS A 72 20.42 1.46 -7.71
CA LYS A 72 21.28 2.64 -7.62
C LYS A 72 20.51 3.96 -7.59
N ARG A 73 19.43 4.11 -8.40
CA ARG A 73 18.62 5.34 -8.45
C ARG A 73 17.86 5.60 -7.15
N TYR A 74 17.48 4.54 -6.44
CA TYR A 74 16.86 4.68 -5.12
C TYR A 74 17.92 5.02 -4.06
N LEU A 75 19.09 4.37 -4.10
CA LEU A 75 20.18 4.61 -3.16
C LEU A 75 20.82 6.01 -3.31
N SER A 76 20.76 6.60 -4.51
CA SER A 76 21.17 7.98 -4.77
C SER A 76 20.08 9.01 -4.44
N ASN A 77 18.94 8.58 -3.89
CA ASN A 77 17.77 9.44 -3.60
C ASN A 77 17.16 10.15 -4.81
N GLU A 78 17.54 9.77 -6.05
CA GLU A 78 16.96 10.30 -7.28
C GLU A 78 15.48 9.92 -7.41
N LEU A 79 15.13 8.71 -6.98
CA LEU A 79 13.76 8.21 -6.94
C LEU A 79 13.35 7.86 -5.51
N GLN A 80 12.08 8.12 -5.21
CA GLN A 80 11.46 7.71 -3.95
C GLN A 80 10.82 6.32 -4.06
N ILE A 81 10.85 5.57 -2.97
CA ILE A 81 10.32 4.21 -2.88
C ILE A 81 9.84 3.94 -1.46
N GLN A 82 8.77 3.16 -1.32
CA GLN A 82 8.30 2.72 -0.01
C GLN A 82 9.32 1.79 0.64
N SER A 83 9.60 1.97 1.94
CA SER A 83 10.63 1.20 2.68
C SER A 83 10.47 -0.32 2.54
N TYR A 84 9.22 -0.83 2.54
CA TYR A 84 8.96 -2.26 2.30
C TYR A 84 9.43 -2.74 0.91
N LYS A 85 9.21 -1.93 -0.14
CA LYS A 85 9.66 -2.25 -1.50
C LYS A 85 11.18 -2.15 -1.62
N LEU A 86 11.78 -1.12 -1.01
CA LEU A 86 13.23 -0.94 -0.96
C LEU A 86 13.91 -2.12 -0.25
N LYS A 87 13.41 -2.52 0.93
CA LYS A 87 13.87 -3.72 1.65
C LYS A 87 13.91 -4.95 0.76
N ARG A 88 12.81 -5.23 0.05
CA ARG A 88 12.73 -6.39 -0.85
C ARG A 88 13.77 -6.33 -1.96
N LYS A 89 13.99 -5.15 -2.53
CA LYS A 89 14.97 -4.92 -3.60
C LYS A 89 16.40 -5.08 -3.11
N LEU A 90 16.73 -4.50 -1.95
CA LEU A 90 18.03 -4.66 -1.27
C LEU A 90 18.37 -6.12 -1.05
N LEU A 91 17.42 -6.90 -0.51
CA LEU A 91 17.59 -8.33 -0.28
C LEU A 91 17.73 -9.12 -1.58
N SER A 92 16.90 -8.84 -2.60
CA SER A 92 16.95 -9.58 -3.87
C SER A 92 18.20 -9.31 -4.68
N GLU A 93 18.81 -8.13 -4.52
CA GLU A 93 20.05 -7.73 -5.20
C GLU A 93 21.30 -7.98 -4.33
N GLY A 94 21.15 -8.61 -3.16
CA GLY A 94 22.27 -8.94 -2.26
C GLY A 94 22.97 -7.72 -1.63
N ALA A 95 22.37 -6.54 -1.70
CA ALA A 95 22.95 -5.31 -1.16
C ALA A 95 22.94 -5.27 0.38
N LEU A 96 22.07 -6.06 1.01
CA LEU A 96 22.07 -6.30 2.46
C LEU A 96 21.84 -7.79 2.72
N ASP A 97 22.54 -8.34 3.72
CA ASP A 97 22.35 -9.71 4.18
C ASP A 97 21.01 -9.87 4.92
N ARG A 98 20.40 -11.06 4.82
CA ARG A 98 19.12 -11.37 5.47
C ARG A 98 19.33 -11.77 6.94
N SER A 99 19.86 -10.83 7.73
CA SER A 99 20.06 -10.95 9.17
C SER A 99 19.76 -9.62 9.87
N CYS A 100 19.52 -9.67 11.17
CA CYS A 100 19.42 -8.45 11.98
C CYS A 100 20.81 -7.84 12.15
N SER A 101 21.02 -6.60 11.72
CA SER A 101 22.29 -5.89 11.86
C SER A 101 22.68 -5.57 13.31
N ASN A 102 21.75 -5.73 14.28
CA ASN A 102 22.04 -5.53 15.70
C ASN A 102 22.35 -6.85 16.43
N CYS A 103 21.46 -7.84 16.35
CA CYS A 103 21.61 -9.10 17.10
C CYS A 103 22.09 -10.29 16.26
N GLY A 104 22.28 -10.13 14.95
CA GLY A 104 22.72 -11.19 14.05
C GLY A 104 21.68 -12.27 13.73
N ASN A 105 20.55 -12.30 14.44
CA ASN A 105 19.52 -13.33 14.25
C ASN A 105 19.03 -13.38 12.80
N ARG A 106 18.97 -14.61 12.28
CA ARG A 106 18.38 -14.95 10.98
C ARG A 106 17.04 -15.66 11.13
N GLU A 107 16.82 -16.29 12.28
CA GLU A 107 15.66 -17.12 12.58
C GLU A 107 15.04 -16.78 13.94
N TRP A 108 13.75 -17.07 14.06
CA TRP A 108 12.98 -16.98 15.29
C TRP A 108 11.95 -18.12 15.29
N LEU A 109 11.96 -18.95 16.34
CA LEU A 109 11.10 -20.13 16.46
C LEU A 109 11.17 -21.05 15.22
N GLY A 110 12.38 -21.29 14.70
CA GLY A 110 12.63 -22.14 13.53
C GLY A 110 12.11 -21.57 12.20
N LYS A 111 11.73 -20.30 12.15
CA LYS A 111 11.29 -19.61 10.93
C LYS A 111 12.20 -18.42 10.64
N PRO A 112 12.35 -18.00 9.36
CA PRO A 112 13.09 -16.79 9.03
C PRO A 112 12.54 -15.59 9.80
N ILE A 113 13.42 -14.88 10.53
CA ILE A 113 13.00 -13.74 11.34
C ILE A 113 12.44 -12.63 10.43
N PRO A 114 11.33 -11.99 10.79
CA PRO A 114 10.91 -10.78 10.10
C PRO A 114 11.99 -9.71 10.28
N LEU A 115 12.35 -9.03 9.19
CA LEU A 115 13.26 -7.89 9.20
C LEU A 115 12.53 -6.65 8.71
N GLU A 116 12.82 -5.52 9.35
CA GLU A 116 12.34 -4.18 9.05
C GLU A 116 13.51 -3.36 8.53
N LEU A 117 13.24 -2.47 7.56
CA LEU A 117 14.25 -1.55 7.08
C LEU A 117 14.25 -0.33 8.00
N ASP A 118 15.37 -0.11 8.67
CA ASP A 118 15.59 1.04 9.55
C ASP A 118 16.51 2.05 8.83
N HIS A 119 16.15 3.32 8.95
CA HIS A 119 16.96 4.45 8.55
C HIS A 119 17.68 4.95 9.80
N ILE A 120 19.01 4.85 9.84
CA ILE A 120 19.82 5.15 11.02
C ILE A 120 19.55 6.58 11.53
N ASN A 121 19.41 7.54 10.61
CA ASN A 121 19.09 8.94 10.94
C ASN A 121 17.58 9.24 11.11
N GLY A 122 16.70 8.24 10.97
CA GLY A 122 15.25 8.38 11.07
C GLY A 122 14.59 9.14 9.90
N LYS A 123 15.33 9.54 8.87
CA LYS A 123 14.80 10.26 7.71
C LYS A 123 14.42 9.27 6.62
N ARG A 124 13.11 9.04 6.46
CA ARG A 124 12.56 8.06 5.49
C ARG A 124 12.98 8.27 4.03
N SER A 125 13.39 9.48 3.67
CA SER A 125 13.76 9.88 2.31
C SER A 125 15.25 9.73 2.01
N ASP A 126 16.07 9.39 3.01
CA ASP A 126 17.52 9.23 2.87
C ASP A 126 17.90 7.76 2.72
N ASN A 127 17.79 7.25 1.50
CA ASN A 127 18.03 5.86 1.14
C ASN A 127 19.51 5.55 0.83
N GLN A 128 20.45 6.41 1.21
CA GLN A 128 21.87 6.08 1.08
C GLN A 128 22.16 4.76 1.78
N LEU A 129 22.89 3.85 1.12
CA LEU A 129 23.08 2.49 1.63
C LEU A 129 23.71 2.48 3.04
N SER A 130 24.64 3.40 3.31
CA SER A 130 25.27 3.59 4.62
C SER A 130 24.30 4.01 5.73
N ASN A 131 23.15 4.60 5.39
CA ASN A 131 22.10 5.00 6.32
C ASN A 131 21.05 3.90 6.53
N LEU A 132 21.15 2.77 5.83
CA LEU A 132 20.16 1.70 5.87
C LEU A 132 20.70 0.48 6.62
N ARG A 133 19.83 -0.13 7.44
CA ARG A 133 20.11 -1.43 8.06
C ARG A 133 18.84 -2.25 8.21
N LEU A 134 19.00 -3.56 8.40
CA LEU A 134 17.88 -4.46 8.66
C LEU A 134 17.83 -4.79 10.14
N LEU A 135 16.71 -4.55 10.80
CA LEU A 135 16.52 -4.88 12.20
C LEU A 135 15.36 -5.85 12.37
N CYS A 136 15.47 -6.79 13.31
CA CYS A 136 14.29 -7.53 13.76
C CYS A 136 13.37 -6.62 14.58
N PRO A 137 12.07 -6.96 14.75
CA PRO A 137 11.13 -6.12 15.49
C PRO A 137 11.58 -5.77 16.91
N ASN A 138 12.25 -6.72 17.58
CA ASN A 138 12.74 -6.51 18.95
C ASN A 138 13.87 -5.48 18.99
N CYS A 139 14.86 -5.58 18.09
CA CYS A 139 15.95 -4.61 18.05
C CYS A 139 15.48 -3.26 17.51
N HIS A 140 14.57 -3.24 16.54
CA HIS A 140 14.04 -1.99 16.00
C HIS A 140 13.25 -1.21 17.06
N ALA A 141 12.48 -1.88 17.91
CA ALA A 141 11.73 -1.23 18.99
C ALA A 141 12.61 -0.39 19.96
N LEU A 142 13.90 -0.75 20.05
CA LEU A 142 14.90 -0.09 20.90
C LEU A 142 15.57 1.11 20.23
N THR A 143 15.34 1.37 18.94
CA THR A 143 15.96 2.53 18.29
C THR A 143 15.31 3.84 18.73
N PRO A 144 16.07 4.96 18.76
CA PRO A 144 15.51 6.30 19.02
C PRO A 144 14.52 6.76 17.95
N THR A 145 14.53 6.14 16.78
CA THR A 145 13.72 6.47 15.60
C THR A 145 12.47 5.60 15.48
N TYR A 146 12.33 4.57 16.33
CA TYR A 146 11.23 3.60 16.23
C TYR A 146 9.87 4.28 16.25
N ARG A 147 9.05 4.02 15.21
CA ARG A 147 7.71 4.60 15.04
C ARG A 147 7.66 6.12 15.22
N GLY A 148 8.75 6.83 14.89
CA GLY A 148 8.80 8.29 14.99
C GLY A 148 9.01 8.81 16.41
N LYS A 149 9.60 8.03 17.32
CA LYS A 149 10.03 8.50 18.67
C LYS A 149 10.88 9.78 18.63
N ASN A 150 11.61 10.01 17.54
CA ASN A 150 12.42 11.20 17.30
C ASN A 150 11.65 12.39 16.70
N ILE A 151 10.35 12.22 16.43
CA ILE A 151 9.47 13.29 15.96
C ILE A 151 8.77 13.84 17.20
N SER A 152 9.36 14.87 17.82
CA SER A 152 8.65 15.63 18.85
C SER A 152 7.31 16.11 18.28
N PRO A 153 6.20 16.05 19.04
CA PRO A 153 5.02 16.80 18.67
C PRO A 153 5.48 18.25 18.50
N LYS A 154 5.16 18.89 17.37
CA LYS A 154 5.33 20.35 17.28
C LYS A 154 4.57 20.93 18.47
N LEU A 155 5.29 21.43 19.47
CA LEU A 155 4.70 22.30 20.48
C LEU A 155 4.13 23.46 19.67
N SER A 156 2.81 23.53 19.55
CA SER A 156 2.16 24.69 18.99
C SER A 156 2.63 25.89 19.81
N SER A 157 3.35 26.79 19.16
CA SER A 157 3.73 28.09 19.71
C SER A 157 2.45 28.85 20.05
N VAL A 158 1.95 28.66 21.27
CA VAL A 158 1.03 29.60 21.90
C VAL A 158 1.93 30.72 22.41
N LEU A 159 1.87 31.86 21.72
CA LEU A 159 2.46 33.11 22.20
C LEU A 159 1.72 33.50 23.49
N PRO A 160 2.40 33.91 24.57
CA PRO A 160 1.73 34.56 25.69
C PRO A 160 1.31 35.99 25.27
N ASP A 161 0.11 36.37 25.72
CA ASP A 161 -0.48 37.72 25.60
C ASP A 161 0.38 38.80 26.29
#